data_AF-A0A2S8SW40-F1
#
_entry.id   AF-A0A2S8SW40-F1
#
_cell.length_a   1.000
_cell.length_b   1.000
_cell.length_c   1.000
_cell.angle_alpha   90.00
_cell.angle_beta   90.00
_cell.angle_gamma   90.00
#
_symmetry.space_group_name_H-M   'P 1'
#
loop_
_entity.id
_entity.type
_entity.pdbx_description
1 polymer ?
#
loop_
_entity_poly.entity_id
_entity_poly.type
_entity_poly.pdbx_seq_one_letter_code
_entity_poly.pdbx_strand_id
1 'polypeptide(L)'
;MAKISTRYVCQACGYSSAKWVGRCPECSAFSTFVEEKVVAPSKKTSFENAARGVSSAGANGTGWTSKPQSLSSVEAEKTPRLSTGMSELDRVLGGGVVPGSLVLIGGEPGIGKSTLLIEAAVRLAQSYGSGLYVSGEESVSQVGMRASRLGLESDDLLLAAETDLLNIENHIRELKPAMVVVDSIQTAQHPGLESAPGTVTQVREAATTLQRIAKELSVPIFLVGHVTKEGNLAGPRALEHIVDTVLQLEGEEHTQFRILRALKNRFGSTNELGVFEMTEEGMISVENPSQLFLSQRQESAPGSAVAAVVEGARPLLVEVQALCAPSYFAAPRRVVTGADYNRVLVVLAVIEKRVGLRLGDMDVYINVAGGIKVGEPALDLAIALAVVSSVRDMPLPKTLCAFGEIGLAGEVRAVGHAERRAGEAARLGFSHCCLPRAGIERLAHLEGETELRAVASLRDAIETWLPDALNGRGAASNSENGRQEARFGGKKERPTSNSGRGRGASVGSNSDFEPEM
;
A
#
# COMPACT_ATOMS: atom_id res chain seq x y z
N MET A 1 44.77 -13.66 -22.99
CA MET A 1 43.96 -12.46 -22.73
C MET A 1 42.52 -12.89 -22.53
N ALA A 2 41.85 -12.44 -21.45
CA ALA A 2 40.44 -12.73 -21.24
C ALA A 2 39.62 -12.12 -22.38
N LYS A 3 38.72 -12.90 -22.99
CA LYS A 3 37.91 -12.45 -24.12
C LYS A 3 36.84 -11.51 -23.56
N ILE A 4 37.01 -10.21 -23.77
CA ILE A 4 36.01 -9.19 -23.43
C ILE A 4 34.84 -9.41 -24.40
N SER A 5 33.67 -9.74 -23.88
CA SER A 5 32.44 -9.85 -24.67
C SER A 5 31.45 -8.79 -24.21
N THR A 6 30.92 -8.05 -25.16
CA THR A 6 29.93 -7.00 -24.92
C THR A 6 28.54 -7.61 -24.74
N ARG A 7 27.80 -7.16 -23.72
CA ARG A 7 26.37 -7.48 -23.53
C ARG A 7 25.61 -6.18 -23.30
N TYR A 8 24.34 -6.17 -23.69
CA TYR A 8 23.43 -5.07 -23.43
C TYR A 8 22.48 -5.48 -22.31
N VAL A 9 22.43 -4.70 -21.22
CA VAL A 9 21.58 -4.97 -20.06
C VAL A 9 20.53 -3.87 -19.92
N CYS A 10 19.27 -4.28 -19.83
CA CYS A 10 18.15 -3.37 -19.57
C CYS A 10 18.23 -2.83 -18.13
N GLN A 11 18.39 -1.53 -17.97
CA GLN A 11 18.50 -0.87 -16.65
C GLN A 11 17.16 -0.78 -15.89
N ALA A 12 16.03 -1.18 -16.49
CA ALA A 12 14.74 -1.22 -15.81
C ALA A 12 14.43 -2.58 -15.16
N CYS A 13 14.86 -3.68 -15.78
CA CYS A 13 14.53 -5.04 -15.30
C CYS A 13 15.72 -6.01 -15.33
N GLY A 14 16.90 -5.54 -15.77
CA GLY A 14 18.14 -6.31 -15.86
C GLY A 14 18.14 -7.45 -16.89
N TYR A 15 17.19 -7.49 -17.83
CA TYR A 15 17.25 -8.41 -18.97
C TYR A 15 18.53 -8.17 -19.78
N SER A 16 19.27 -9.24 -20.12
CA SER A 16 20.51 -9.15 -20.89
C SER A 16 20.36 -9.70 -22.32
N SER A 17 20.98 -9.02 -23.29
CA SER A 17 20.98 -9.38 -24.70
C SER A 17 22.38 -9.26 -25.30
N ALA A 18 22.70 -10.11 -26.29
CA ALA A 18 23.95 -10.02 -27.04
C ALA A 18 23.97 -8.87 -28.05
N LYS A 19 22.81 -8.31 -28.40
CA LYS A 19 22.65 -7.18 -29.33
C LYS A 19 21.74 -6.13 -28.70
N TRP A 20 21.96 -4.87 -29.03
CA TRP A 20 21.08 -3.80 -28.57
C TRP A 20 19.65 -4.01 -29.11
N VAL A 21 18.66 -3.81 -28.25
CA VAL A 21 17.24 -3.94 -28.60
C VAL A 21 16.52 -2.68 -28.13
N GLY A 22 15.75 -2.04 -29.02
CA GLY A 22 15.10 -0.77 -28.70
C GLY A 22 13.97 -0.86 -27.66
N ARG A 23 13.34 -2.04 -27.54
CA ARG A 23 12.32 -2.35 -26.54
C ARG A 23 12.72 -3.61 -25.77
N CYS A 24 12.71 -3.53 -24.44
CA CYS A 24 12.95 -4.69 -23.59
C CYS A 24 11.85 -5.73 -23.76
N PRO A 25 12.19 -7.00 -24.08
CA PRO A 25 11.19 -8.06 -24.23
C PRO A 25 10.53 -8.45 -22.90
N GLU A 26 11.17 -8.15 -21.76
CA GLU A 26 10.68 -8.55 -20.44
C GLU A 26 9.81 -7.46 -19.80
N CYS A 27 10.31 -6.23 -19.67
CA CYS A 27 9.56 -5.14 -19.05
C CYS A 27 8.84 -4.20 -20.03
N SER A 28 8.93 -4.45 -21.34
CA SER A 28 8.38 -3.58 -22.40
C SER A 28 8.91 -2.14 -22.44
N ALA A 29 9.86 -1.75 -21.59
CA ALA A 29 10.44 -0.42 -21.57
C ALA A 29 11.31 -0.15 -22.79
N PHE A 30 11.25 1.07 -23.32
CA PHE A 30 12.06 1.53 -24.45
C PHE A 30 13.34 2.21 -23.97
N SER A 31 14.41 2.13 -24.75
CA SER A 31 15.68 2.85 -24.52
C SER A 31 16.36 2.58 -23.17
N THR A 32 16.09 1.44 -22.55
CA THR A 32 16.64 1.07 -21.23
C THR A 32 17.92 0.25 -21.30
N PHE A 33 18.35 -0.21 -22.49
CA PHE A 33 19.56 -1.03 -22.62
C PHE A 33 20.84 -0.19 -22.61
N VAL A 34 21.75 -0.55 -21.71
CA VAL A 34 23.10 0.00 -21.63
C VAL A 34 24.12 -1.09 -21.98
N GLU A 35 25.19 -0.69 -22.68
CA GLU A 35 26.30 -1.57 -23.04
C GLU A 35 27.19 -1.84 -21.82
N GLU A 36 27.35 -3.10 -21.46
CA GLU A 36 28.24 -3.57 -20.41
C GLU A 36 29.31 -4.49 -20.98
N LYS A 37 30.57 -4.27 -20.58
CA LYS A 37 31.70 -5.12 -20.95
C LYS A 37 31.82 -6.24 -19.92
N VAL A 38 31.47 -7.46 -20.30
CA VAL A 38 31.67 -8.62 -19.45
C VAL A 38 33.07 -9.18 -19.71
N VAL A 39 33.93 -9.11 -18.70
CA VAL A 39 35.21 -9.82 -18.71
C VAL A 39 34.91 -11.29 -18.40
N ALA A 40 34.98 -12.16 -19.43
CA ALA A 40 34.82 -13.59 -19.20
C ALA A 40 35.93 -14.09 -18.24
N PRO A 41 35.61 -14.89 -17.21
CA PRO A 41 36.63 -15.50 -16.37
C PRO A 41 37.58 -16.30 -17.25
N SER A 42 38.88 -16.10 -17.07
CA SER A 42 39.90 -16.71 -17.94
C SER A 42 39.82 -18.23 -17.87
N LYS A 43 39.42 -18.87 -18.98
CA LYS A 43 39.55 -20.31 -19.19
C LYS A 43 41.03 -20.71 -19.10
N LYS A 44 41.45 -21.18 -17.93
CA LYS A 44 42.58 -22.10 -17.78
C LYS A 44 42.09 -23.33 -17.01
N THR A 45 41.79 -24.36 -17.80
CA THR A 45 42.07 -25.79 -17.57
C THR A 45 41.70 -26.42 -16.22
N SER A 46 40.62 -27.21 -16.22
CA SER A 46 40.57 -28.52 -15.53
C SER A 46 39.31 -29.30 -15.90
N PHE A 47 39.13 -29.63 -17.19
CA PHE A 47 38.11 -30.60 -17.62
C PHE A 47 38.72 -31.92 -18.15
N GLU A 48 40.03 -32.13 -18.03
CA GLU A 48 40.70 -33.36 -18.51
C GLU A 48 41.28 -34.27 -17.41
N ASN A 49 41.08 -33.96 -16.12
CA ASN A 49 41.50 -34.86 -15.03
C ASN A 49 40.34 -35.55 -14.29
N ALA A 50 39.10 -35.48 -14.78
CA ALA A 50 37.94 -36.08 -14.11
C ALA A 50 37.75 -37.60 -14.35
N ALA A 51 38.67 -38.26 -15.09
CA ALA A 51 38.53 -39.70 -15.42
C ALA A 51 39.48 -40.65 -14.66
N ARG A 52 40.39 -40.15 -13.81
CA ARG A 52 41.27 -41.02 -12.99
C ARG A 52 41.55 -40.39 -11.63
N GLY A 53 40.74 -40.75 -10.63
CA GLY A 53 40.98 -40.30 -9.26
C GLY A 53 39.81 -40.50 -8.29
N VAL A 54 39.13 -41.65 -8.31
CA VAL A 54 38.33 -42.07 -7.16
C VAL A 54 39.29 -42.73 -6.18
N SER A 55 39.93 -41.93 -5.33
CA SER A 55 40.61 -42.39 -4.12
C SER A 55 40.73 -41.21 -3.16
N SER A 56 39.91 -41.27 -2.11
CA SER A 56 40.16 -40.81 -0.74
C SER A 56 40.94 -39.52 -0.47
N ALA A 57 40.30 -38.70 0.38
CA ALA A 57 40.87 -37.72 1.31
C ALA A 57 41.07 -36.28 0.80
N GLY A 58 40.22 -35.40 1.36
CA GLY A 58 40.59 -34.03 1.76
C GLY A 58 40.78 -32.99 0.66
N ALA A 59 39.72 -32.23 0.34
CA ALA A 59 39.86 -30.84 -0.11
C ALA A 59 38.53 -30.08 0.03
N ASN A 60 38.57 -28.97 0.76
CA ASN A 60 37.48 -28.05 1.07
C ASN A 60 36.88 -27.39 -0.17
N GLY A 61 35.87 -28.01 -0.77
CA GLY A 61 34.98 -27.38 -1.74
C GLY A 61 33.72 -26.86 -1.05
N THR A 62 33.66 -25.55 -0.77
CA THR A 62 32.49 -24.82 -0.26
C THR A 62 31.38 -24.66 -1.31
N GLY A 63 31.07 -25.73 -2.04
CA GLY A 63 29.90 -25.80 -2.89
C GLY A 63 28.74 -26.40 -2.10
N TRP A 64 27.62 -25.67 -1.98
CA TRP A 64 26.37 -26.22 -1.48
C TRP A 64 25.93 -27.37 -2.40
N THR A 65 26.36 -28.59 -2.07
CA THR A 65 26.00 -29.81 -2.78
C THR A 65 24.84 -30.44 -2.04
N SER A 66 23.64 -29.89 -2.26
CA SER A 66 22.43 -30.58 -1.83
C SER A 66 22.26 -31.84 -2.67
N LYS A 67 22.19 -33.00 -2.02
CA LYS A 67 21.88 -34.26 -2.72
C LYS A 67 20.40 -34.22 -3.10
N PRO A 68 20.02 -34.66 -4.33
CA PRO A 68 18.61 -34.82 -4.66
C PRO A 68 17.93 -35.75 -3.66
N GLN A 69 16.85 -35.28 -3.04
CA GLN A 69 16.03 -36.05 -2.12
C GLN A 69 14.63 -36.25 -2.71
N SER A 70 14.01 -37.39 -2.41
CA SER A 70 12.61 -37.61 -2.79
C SER A 70 11.72 -36.69 -1.96
N LEU A 71 10.67 -36.11 -2.57
CA LEU A 71 9.69 -35.30 -1.83
C LEU A 71 9.10 -36.07 -0.64
N SER A 72 8.90 -37.38 -0.77
CA SER A 72 8.41 -38.25 0.31
C SER A 72 9.39 -38.44 1.47
N SER A 73 10.67 -38.10 1.27
CA SER A 73 11.73 -38.19 2.28
C SER A 73 12.11 -36.85 2.91
N VAL A 74 11.52 -35.75 2.43
CA VAL A 74 11.73 -34.42 3.00
C VAL A 74 10.70 -34.23 4.11
N GLU A 75 11.15 -34.26 5.36
CA GLU A 75 10.30 -33.85 6.48
C GLU A 75 10.00 -32.36 6.35
N ALA A 76 8.72 -32.01 6.43
CA ALA A 76 8.30 -30.61 6.52
C ALA A 76 8.64 -30.09 7.93
N GLU A 77 9.92 -29.90 8.22
CA GLU A 77 10.34 -29.22 9.44
C GLU A 77 9.75 -27.81 9.42
N LYS A 78 8.98 -27.48 10.46
CA LYS A 78 8.58 -26.09 10.72
C LYS A 78 9.86 -25.33 11.05
N THR A 79 10.42 -24.63 10.07
CA THR A 79 11.59 -23.79 10.29
C THR A 79 11.30 -22.83 11.45
N PRO A 80 12.12 -22.79 12.51
CA PRO A 80 11.88 -21.91 13.65
C PRO A 80 11.91 -20.46 13.16
N ARG A 81 10.84 -19.72 13.43
CA ARG A 81 10.72 -18.30 13.06
C ARG A 81 11.15 -17.43 14.22
N LEU A 82 11.85 -16.35 13.91
CA LEU A 82 12.20 -15.30 14.86
C LEU A 82 11.10 -14.25 14.84
N SER A 83 10.37 -14.09 15.94
CA SER A 83 9.41 -12.99 16.07
C SER A 83 10.17 -11.67 16.15
N THR A 84 9.77 -10.68 15.34
CA THR A 84 10.31 -9.32 15.38
C THR A 84 9.83 -8.53 16.61
N GLY A 85 8.85 -9.06 17.36
CA GLY A 85 8.15 -8.32 18.40
C GLY A 85 7.20 -7.24 17.86
N MET A 86 7.01 -7.15 16.54
CA MET A 86 6.07 -6.26 15.87
C MET A 86 4.99 -7.12 15.20
N SER A 87 3.80 -7.19 15.79
CA SER A 87 2.75 -8.15 15.41
C SER A 87 2.35 -8.07 13.93
N GLU A 88 2.27 -6.85 13.38
CA GLU A 88 1.90 -6.62 11.99
C GLU A 88 3.04 -6.96 11.01
N LEU A 89 4.31 -6.77 11.41
CA LEU A 89 5.46 -7.20 10.60
C LEU A 89 5.58 -8.72 10.59
N ASP A 90 5.44 -9.35 11.76
CA ASP A 90 5.43 -10.80 11.89
C ASP A 90 4.33 -11.44 11.05
N ARG A 91 3.11 -10.86 11.07
CA ARG A 91 2.00 -11.30 10.23
C ARG A 91 2.37 -11.29 8.75
N VAL A 92 2.88 -10.16 8.24
CA VAL A 92 3.26 -10.02 6.82
C VAL A 92 4.38 -10.99 6.43
N LEU A 93 5.30 -11.29 7.35
CA LEU A 93 6.36 -12.28 7.16
C LEU A 93 5.88 -13.75 7.28
N GLY A 94 4.62 -13.99 7.65
CA GLY A 94 4.05 -15.33 7.82
C GLY A 94 4.29 -15.92 9.21
N GLY A 95 4.29 -15.08 10.25
CA GLY A 95 4.49 -15.44 11.65
C GLY A 95 5.89 -15.14 12.21
N GLY A 96 6.70 -14.34 11.51
CA GLY A 96 8.06 -13.98 11.90
C GLY A 96 9.12 -14.27 10.83
N VAL A 97 10.34 -13.81 11.09
CA VAL A 97 11.50 -13.89 10.18
C VAL A 97 12.03 -15.31 10.11
N VAL A 98 12.32 -15.78 8.90
CA VAL A 98 12.94 -17.10 8.70
C VAL A 98 14.46 -16.97 8.72
N PRO A 99 15.20 -17.76 9.53
CA PRO A 99 16.65 -17.79 9.50
C PRO A 99 17.20 -18.09 8.10
N GLY A 100 18.28 -17.42 7.73
CA GLY A 100 18.91 -17.55 6.41
C GLY A 100 18.06 -17.07 5.23
N SER A 101 17.03 -16.27 5.48
CA SER A 101 16.21 -15.65 4.43
C SER A 101 16.73 -14.27 4.03
N LEU A 102 16.42 -13.88 2.79
CA LEU A 102 16.65 -12.52 2.30
C LEU A 102 15.29 -11.80 2.10
N VAL A 103 15.06 -10.75 2.86
CA VAL A 103 13.82 -9.95 2.85
C VAL A 103 14.10 -8.57 2.28
N LEU A 104 13.37 -8.17 1.23
CA LEU A 104 13.45 -6.83 0.65
C LEU A 104 12.27 -5.97 1.13
N ILE A 105 12.54 -4.75 1.60
CA ILE A 105 11.51 -3.75 1.91
C ILE A 105 11.62 -2.60 0.90
N GLY A 106 10.62 -2.50 0.04
CA GLY A 106 10.42 -1.43 -0.93
C GLY A 106 9.52 -0.31 -0.38
N GLY A 107 9.65 0.89 -0.94
CA GLY A 107 8.83 2.04 -0.54
C GLY A 107 9.41 3.37 -1.02
N GLU A 108 8.55 4.38 -1.11
CA GLU A 108 8.99 5.74 -1.44
C GLU A 108 10.01 6.26 -0.40
N PRO A 109 10.94 7.15 -0.79
CA PRO A 109 11.81 7.82 0.18
C PRO A 109 10.97 8.54 1.26
N GLY A 110 11.40 8.47 2.52
CA GLY A 110 10.70 9.13 3.63
C GLY A 110 9.45 8.40 4.16
N ILE A 111 9.03 7.29 3.55
CA ILE A 111 7.81 6.57 3.98
C ILE A 111 7.94 5.87 5.35
N GLY A 112 9.17 5.67 5.86
CA GLY A 112 9.44 5.06 7.17
C GLY A 112 10.12 3.69 7.14
N LYS A 113 10.75 3.28 6.02
CA LYS A 113 11.45 1.98 5.89
C LYS A 113 12.55 1.78 6.95
N SER A 114 13.46 2.76 7.06
CA SER A 114 14.57 2.73 8.01
C SER A 114 14.08 2.76 9.46
N THR A 115 12.99 3.49 9.74
CA THR A 115 12.32 3.50 11.05
C THR A 115 11.78 2.12 11.42
N LEU A 116 11.02 1.49 10.51
CA LEU A 116 10.49 0.14 10.73
C LEU A 116 11.60 -0.87 10.99
N LEU A 117 12.70 -0.80 10.22
CA LEU A 117 13.79 -1.77 10.32
C LEU A 117 14.69 -1.55 11.52
N ILE A 118 14.96 -0.32 11.94
CA ILE A 118 15.77 -0.08 13.13
C ILE A 118 15.03 -0.55 14.39
N GLU A 119 13.71 -0.33 14.46
CA GLU A 119 12.86 -0.85 15.55
C GLU A 119 12.85 -2.38 15.57
N ALA A 120 12.62 -3.02 14.42
CA ALA A 120 12.66 -4.47 14.30
C ALA A 120 14.04 -5.03 14.66
N ALA A 121 15.11 -4.36 14.23
CA ALA A 121 16.48 -4.81 14.49
C ALA A 121 16.84 -4.72 15.98
N VAL A 122 16.45 -3.66 16.67
CA VAL A 122 16.65 -3.53 18.11
C VAL A 122 15.92 -4.65 18.88
N ARG A 123 14.64 -4.89 18.56
CA ARG A 123 13.84 -5.94 19.21
C ARG A 123 14.37 -7.34 18.96
N LEU A 124 14.78 -7.63 17.72
CA LEU A 124 15.42 -8.89 17.36
C LEU A 124 16.75 -9.06 18.08
N ALA A 125 17.57 -8.01 18.14
CA ALA A 125 18.87 -8.07 18.78
C ALA A 125 18.75 -8.40 20.28
N GLN A 126 17.83 -7.71 20.98
CA GLN A 126 17.52 -7.97 22.39
C GLN A 126 16.99 -9.39 22.64
N SER A 127 16.26 -9.96 21.68
CA SER A 127 15.59 -11.27 21.85
C SER A 127 16.47 -12.46 21.47
N TYR A 128 17.35 -12.30 20.48
CA TYR A 128 18.07 -13.43 19.84
C TYR A 128 19.59 -13.24 19.77
N GLY A 129 20.13 -12.15 20.30
CA GLY A 129 21.57 -11.83 20.31
C GLY A 129 21.95 -10.76 19.30
N SER A 130 23.23 -10.38 19.28
CA SER A 130 23.66 -9.15 18.61
C SER A 130 23.24 -9.05 17.13
N GLY A 131 22.71 -7.90 16.75
CA GLY A 131 22.33 -7.56 15.38
C GLY A 131 23.37 -6.67 14.70
N LEU A 132 23.36 -6.63 13.37
CA LEU A 132 24.18 -5.70 12.59
C LEU A 132 23.30 -4.83 11.67
N TYR A 133 23.37 -3.50 11.84
CA TYR A 133 22.76 -2.54 10.94
C TYR A 133 23.85 -1.87 10.11
N VAL A 134 23.88 -2.15 8.81
CA VAL A 134 24.78 -1.53 7.85
C VAL A 134 24.04 -0.42 7.12
N SER A 135 24.54 0.80 7.26
CA SER A 135 24.06 1.97 6.53
C SER A 135 25.08 2.37 5.47
N GLY A 136 24.64 2.56 4.24
CA GLY A 136 25.47 3.17 3.19
C GLY A 136 25.05 4.59 2.82
N GLU A 137 23.87 5.03 3.27
CA GLU A 137 23.35 6.39 3.02
C GLU A 137 23.66 7.36 4.16
N GLU A 138 23.68 6.88 5.40
CA GLU A 138 23.78 7.69 6.61
C GLU A 138 24.98 7.28 7.47
N SER A 139 25.54 8.24 8.21
CA SER A 139 26.60 7.96 9.18
C SER A 139 26.05 7.21 10.40
N VAL A 140 26.94 6.51 11.11
CA VAL A 140 26.60 5.84 12.39
C VAL A 140 25.96 6.82 13.39
N SER A 141 26.43 8.07 13.44
CA SER A 141 25.87 9.08 14.34
C SER A 141 24.46 9.52 13.96
N GLN A 142 24.12 9.59 12.66
CA GLN A 142 22.77 9.91 12.20
C GLN A 142 21.79 8.78 12.52
N VAL A 143 22.19 7.53 12.29
CA VAL A 143 21.39 6.35 12.64
C VAL A 143 21.20 6.26 14.16
N GLY A 144 22.26 6.50 14.94
CA GLY A 144 22.20 6.53 16.41
C GLY A 144 21.29 7.64 16.96
N MET A 145 21.31 8.83 16.36
CA MET A 145 20.40 9.92 16.73
C MET A 145 18.94 9.54 16.46
N ARG A 146 18.66 8.84 15.34
CA ARG A 146 17.31 8.32 15.05
C ARG A 146 16.87 7.29 16.09
N ALA A 147 17.73 6.33 16.42
CA ALA A 147 17.44 5.32 17.44
C ALA A 147 17.11 5.99 18.79
N SER A 148 17.95 6.94 19.22
CA SER A 148 17.74 7.70 20.46
C SER A 148 16.41 8.49 20.46
N ARG A 149 16.05 9.13 19.34
CA ARG A 149 14.77 9.84 19.21
C ARG A 149 13.56 8.91 19.36
N LEU A 150 13.67 7.69 18.85
CA LEU A 150 12.64 6.65 18.95
C LEU A 150 12.63 5.96 20.33
N GLY A 151 13.47 6.39 21.29
CA GLY A 151 13.60 5.74 22.58
C GLY A 151 14.18 4.33 22.51
N LEU A 152 14.90 4.00 21.43
CA LEU A 152 15.52 2.70 21.23
C LEU A 152 16.91 2.68 21.86
N GLU A 153 17.03 2.01 23.00
CA GLU A 153 18.31 1.75 23.66
C GLU A 153 18.68 0.26 23.51
N SER A 154 19.87 -0.01 22.98
CA SER A 154 20.37 -1.38 22.83
C SER A 154 21.89 -1.39 22.68
N ASP A 155 22.55 -2.17 23.52
CA ASP A 155 23.97 -2.50 23.38
C ASP A 155 24.17 -3.68 22.39
N ASP A 156 23.08 -4.34 21.99
CA ASP A 156 23.11 -5.54 21.15
C ASP A 156 23.03 -5.21 19.65
N LEU A 157 22.62 -3.99 19.27
CA LEU A 157 22.58 -3.58 17.86
C LEU A 157 23.86 -2.83 17.47
N LEU A 158 24.71 -3.49 16.69
CA LEU A 158 25.95 -2.91 16.15
C LEU A 158 25.65 -2.12 14.87
N LEU A 159 26.21 -0.93 14.75
CA LEU A 159 26.04 -0.06 13.59
C LEU A 159 27.35 0.03 12.79
N ALA A 160 27.25 -0.09 11.47
CA ALA A 160 28.37 0.12 10.55
C ALA A 160 27.96 1.07 9.42
N ALA A 161 28.83 2.03 9.09
CA ALA A 161 28.67 2.86 7.90
C ALA A 161 29.61 2.32 6.81
N GLU A 162 29.08 1.49 5.92
CA GLU A 162 29.89 0.74 4.95
C GLU A 162 29.16 0.58 3.61
N THR A 163 29.90 0.75 2.51
CA THR A 163 29.39 0.59 1.15
C THR A 163 30.09 -0.54 0.39
N ASP A 164 31.28 -0.97 0.81
CA ASP A 164 32.00 -2.08 0.18
C ASP A 164 31.41 -3.43 0.62
N LEU A 165 30.88 -4.18 -0.35
CA LEU A 165 30.23 -5.46 -0.11
C LEU A 165 31.17 -6.52 0.49
N LEU A 166 32.48 -6.46 0.22
CA LEU A 166 33.46 -7.36 0.82
C LEU A 166 33.64 -7.07 2.31
N ASN A 167 33.66 -5.79 2.69
CA ASN A 167 33.73 -5.39 4.09
C ASN A 167 32.46 -5.79 4.84
N ILE A 168 31.29 -5.60 4.21
CA ILE A 168 30.01 -6.05 4.76
C ILE A 168 30.02 -7.57 4.97
N GLU A 169 30.48 -8.36 3.98
CA GLU A 169 30.61 -9.81 4.13
C GLU A 169 31.54 -10.20 5.29
N ASN A 170 32.69 -9.53 5.43
CA ASN A 170 33.63 -9.78 6.52
C ASN A 170 33.01 -9.51 7.88
N HIS A 171 32.35 -8.36 8.07
CA HIS A 171 31.65 -8.03 9.31
C HIS A 171 30.63 -9.11 9.68
N ILE A 172 29.83 -9.58 8.72
CA ILE A 172 28.81 -10.63 8.98
C ILE A 172 29.48 -11.95 9.39
N ARG A 173 30.58 -12.34 8.73
CA ARG A 173 31.28 -13.60 9.01
C ARG A 173 32.01 -13.59 10.36
N GLU A 174 32.57 -12.45 10.75
CA GLU A 174 33.28 -12.28 12.01
C GLU A 174 32.30 -12.19 13.19
N LEU A 175 31.28 -11.35 13.08
CA LEU A 175 30.32 -11.11 14.16
C LEU A 175 29.30 -12.23 14.31
N LYS A 176 28.95 -12.92 13.22
CA LYS A 176 27.86 -13.92 13.16
C LYS A 176 26.58 -13.41 13.85
N PRO A 177 26.06 -12.25 13.42
CA PRO A 177 24.95 -11.61 14.11
C PRO A 177 23.67 -12.45 13.97
N ALA A 178 22.74 -12.28 14.91
CA ALA A 178 21.43 -12.92 14.86
C ALA A 178 20.59 -12.42 13.68
N MET A 179 20.88 -11.22 13.16
CA MET A 179 20.21 -10.63 11.99
C MET A 179 21.06 -9.50 11.37
N VAL A 180 20.85 -9.20 10.09
CA VAL A 180 21.52 -8.09 9.38
C VAL A 180 20.50 -7.16 8.69
N VAL A 181 20.65 -5.84 8.82
CA VAL A 181 19.98 -4.84 7.96
C VAL A 181 21.01 -4.21 7.03
N VAL A 182 20.66 -4.03 5.76
CA VAL A 182 21.43 -3.25 4.78
C VAL A 182 20.56 -2.12 4.23
N ASP A 183 20.87 -0.90 4.65
CA ASP A 183 20.13 0.33 4.33
C ASP A 183 21.01 1.36 3.59
N SER A 184 20.99 1.46 2.26
CA SER A 184 20.17 0.73 1.31
C SER A 184 21.03 -0.10 0.35
N ILE A 185 20.42 -1.12 -0.28
CA ILE A 185 21.13 -2.00 -1.22
C ILE A 185 21.68 -1.24 -2.44
N GLN A 186 21.11 -0.08 -2.78
CA GLN A 186 21.57 0.79 -3.86
C GLN A 186 23.00 1.29 -3.64
N THR A 187 23.42 1.43 -2.38
CA THR A 187 24.74 1.94 -2.01
C THR A 187 25.81 0.87 -1.94
N ALA A 188 25.43 -0.42 -1.92
CA ALA A 188 26.37 -1.52 -1.84
C ALA A 188 27.14 -1.68 -3.17
N GLN A 189 28.46 -1.84 -3.07
CA GLN A 189 29.37 -1.93 -4.21
C GLN A 189 30.26 -3.15 -4.11
N HIS A 190 30.34 -3.93 -5.19
CA HIS A 190 31.37 -4.95 -5.31
C HIS A 190 32.59 -4.38 -6.07
N PRO A 191 33.79 -4.31 -5.46
CA PRO A 191 34.96 -3.65 -6.07
C PRO A 191 35.45 -4.35 -7.35
N GLY A 192 35.14 -5.63 -7.52
CA GLY A 192 35.43 -6.39 -8.74
C GLY A 192 34.52 -6.11 -9.94
N LEU A 193 33.49 -5.25 -9.81
CA LEU A 193 32.58 -4.90 -10.89
C LEU A 193 32.83 -3.48 -11.40
N GLU A 194 33.12 -3.32 -12.68
CA GLU A 194 33.22 -2.03 -13.38
C GLU A 194 31.82 -1.46 -13.69
N SER A 195 31.00 -1.21 -12.67
CA SER A 195 29.69 -0.57 -12.80
C SER A 195 29.44 0.38 -11.65
N ALA A 196 28.76 1.49 -11.91
CA ALA A 196 28.49 2.51 -10.89
C ALA A 196 27.53 1.98 -9.81
N PRO A 197 27.66 2.43 -8.54
CA PRO A 197 26.69 2.14 -7.49
C PRO A 197 25.28 2.53 -7.91
N GLY A 198 24.27 1.80 -7.41
CA GLY A 198 22.87 2.01 -7.74
C GLY A 198 22.43 1.48 -9.12
N THR A 199 23.36 1.05 -9.98
CA THR A 199 23.00 0.35 -11.22
C THR A 199 22.36 -1.00 -10.92
N VAL A 200 21.49 -1.48 -11.82
CA VAL A 200 20.82 -2.79 -11.62
C VAL A 200 21.82 -3.92 -11.47
N THR A 201 22.96 -3.86 -12.16
CA THR A 201 24.02 -4.86 -12.11
C THR A 201 24.69 -4.91 -10.73
N GLN A 202 25.12 -3.77 -10.16
CA GLN A 202 25.66 -3.72 -8.79
C GLN A 202 24.64 -4.25 -7.76
N VAL A 203 23.40 -3.76 -7.85
CA VAL A 203 22.33 -4.11 -6.89
C VAL A 203 22.02 -5.61 -6.92
N ARG A 204 22.01 -6.23 -8.11
CA ARG A 204 21.81 -7.68 -8.26
C ARG A 204 22.96 -8.51 -7.74
N GLU A 205 24.20 -8.09 -7.98
CA GLU A 205 25.37 -8.78 -7.45
C GLU A 205 25.37 -8.73 -5.92
N ALA A 206 25.08 -7.56 -5.34
CA ALA A 206 24.98 -7.38 -3.91
C ALA A 206 23.89 -8.28 -3.30
N ALA A 207 22.68 -8.27 -3.87
CA ALA A 207 21.59 -9.14 -3.40
C ALA A 207 21.93 -10.63 -3.53
N THR A 208 22.59 -11.05 -4.60
CA THR A 208 22.99 -12.46 -4.81
C THR A 208 24.06 -12.89 -3.80
N THR A 209 25.04 -12.03 -3.54
CA THR A 209 26.10 -12.27 -2.55
C THR A 209 25.51 -12.37 -1.14
N LEU A 210 24.65 -11.42 -0.77
CA LEU A 210 23.98 -11.43 0.53
C LEU A 210 23.03 -12.62 0.68
N GLN A 211 22.33 -13.04 -0.37
CA GLN A 211 21.51 -14.26 -0.33
C GLN A 211 22.35 -15.51 -0.02
N ARG A 212 23.53 -15.62 -0.66
CA ARG A 212 24.44 -16.73 -0.41
C ARG A 212 24.89 -16.73 1.05
N ILE A 213 25.31 -15.58 1.57
CA ILE A 213 25.76 -15.42 2.96
C ILE A 213 24.64 -15.75 3.95
N ALA A 214 23.41 -15.27 3.69
CA ALA A 214 22.24 -15.55 4.52
C ALA A 214 22.02 -17.06 4.66
N LYS A 215 22.04 -17.80 3.54
CA LYS A 215 21.85 -19.26 3.53
C LYS A 215 23.01 -20.01 4.16
N GLU A 216 24.25 -19.59 3.90
CA GLU A 216 25.46 -20.24 4.43
C GLU A 216 25.54 -20.14 5.95
N LEU A 217 25.23 -18.95 6.49
CA LEU A 217 25.35 -18.66 7.92
C LEU A 217 24.02 -18.84 8.67
N SER A 218 22.93 -19.13 7.97
CA SER A 218 21.56 -19.17 8.51
C SER A 218 21.14 -17.87 9.22
N VAL A 219 21.64 -16.72 8.74
CA VAL A 219 21.34 -15.39 9.28
C VAL A 219 20.29 -14.69 8.40
N PRO A 220 19.16 -14.21 8.95
CA PRO A 220 18.21 -13.41 8.18
C PRO A 220 18.80 -12.04 7.83
N ILE A 221 18.63 -11.63 6.58
CA ILE A 221 19.10 -10.34 6.06
C ILE A 221 17.93 -9.53 5.50
N PHE A 222 17.78 -8.31 6.00
CA PHE A 222 16.84 -7.32 5.50
C PHE A 222 17.56 -6.33 4.58
N LEU A 223 16.99 -6.09 3.40
CA LEU A 223 17.46 -5.11 2.43
C LEU A 223 16.46 -3.97 2.33
N VAL A 224 16.94 -2.74 2.37
CA VAL A 224 16.13 -1.57 1.99
C VAL A 224 16.31 -1.29 0.51
N GLY A 225 15.20 -1.17 -0.21
CA GLY A 225 15.16 -0.72 -1.59
C GLY A 225 14.30 0.52 -1.74
N HIS A 226 14.87 1.59 -2.29
CA HIS A 226 14.10 2.77 -2.72
C HIS A 226 13.33 2.50 -4.01
N VAL A 227 12.06 2.93 -4.05
CA VAL A 227 11.25 2.98 -5.27
C VAL A 227 11.11 4.44 -5.67
N THR A 228 11.47 4.79 -6.92
CA THR A 228 11.24 6.13 -7.45
C THR A 228 9.77 6.31 -7.84
N LYS A 229 9.27 7.56 -7.86
CA LYS A 229 7.87 7.90 -8.20
C LYS A 229 7.39 7.36 -9.57
N GLU A 230 8.33 7.01 -10.46
CA GLU A 230 8.07 6.43 -11.78
C GLU A 230 8.30 4.90 -11.86
N GLY A 231 8.63 4.24 -10.74
CA GLY A 231 8.92 2.80 -10.68
C GLY A 231 10.20 2.34 -11.41
N ASN A 232 11.02 3.28 -11.90
CA ASN A 232 12.04 3.02 -12.91
C ASN A 232 13.50 3.01 -12.43
N LEU A 233 13.80 3.18 -11.14
CA LEU A 233 15.19 2.99 -10.67
C LEU A 233 15.26 1.82 -9.70
N ALA A 234 15.77 0.70 -10.20
CA ALA A 234 16.05 -0.54 -9.46
C ALA A 234 14.95 -0.93 -8.44
N GLY A 235 13.69 -0.79 -8.85
CA GLY A 235 12.56 -1.15 -7.99
C GLY A 235 12.57 -2.63 -7.58
N PRO A 236 11.69 -3.05 -6.65
CA PRO A 236 11.61 -4.41 -6.15
C PRO A 236 11.67 -5.46 -7.25
N ARG A 237 11.06 -5.19 -8.42
CA ARG A 237 11.05 -6.06 -9.60
C ARG A 237 12.43 -6.54 -10.05
N ALA A 238 13.48 -5.71 -9.95
CA ALA A 238 14.83 -6.11 -10.37
C ALA A 238 15.44 -7.19 -9.47
N LEU A 239 15.03 -7.19 -8.19
CA LEU A 239 15.49 -8.08 -7.13
C LEU A 239 14.46 -9.16 -6.76
N GLU A 240 13.22 -9.03 -7.21
CA GLU A 240 12.07 -9.84 -6.81
C GLU A 240 12.32 -11.33 -7.02
N HIS A 241 13.04 -11.72 -8.07
CA HIS A 241 13.37 -13.12 -8.31
C HIS A 241 14.51 -13.66 -7.43
N ILE A 242 15.40 -12.78 -6.97
CA ILE A 242 16.58 -13.13 -6.16
C ILE A 242 16.14 -13.33 -4.71
N VAL A 243 15.42 -12.37 -4.13
CA VAL A 243 15.06 -12.38 -2.70
C VAL A 243 13.96 -13.41 -2.40
N ASP A 244 13.86 -13.83 -1.14
CA ASP A 244 12.85 -14.81 -0.72
C ASP A 244 11.50 -14.16 -0.39
N THR A 245 11.54 -12.95 0.17
CA THR A 245 10.37 -12.15 0.51
C THR A 245 10.51 -10.72 0.01
N VAL A 246 9.46 -10.16 -0.59
CA VAL A 246 9.37 -8.76 -1.02
C VAL A 246 8.20 -8.12 -0.28
N LEU A 247 8.50 -7.11 0.52
CA LEU A 247 7.55 -6.28 1.22
C LEU A 247 7.53 -4.88 0.60
N GLN A 248 6.35 -4.26 0.56
CA GLN A 248 6.16 -2.92 0.05
C GLN A 248 5.48 -2.09 1.13
N LEU A 249 6.14 -1.02 1.57
CA LEU A 249 5.60 -0.03 2.49
C LEU A 249 5.01 1.14 1.70
N GLU A 250 3.73 1.38 1.90
CA GLU A 250 2.92 2.37 1.20
C GLU A 250 2.24 3.30 2.19
N GLY A 251 1.90 4.51 1.77
CA GLY A 251 1.13 5.46 2.57
C GLY A 251 1.02 6.79 1.84
N GLU A 252 -0.05 7.54 2.12
CA GLU A 252 -0.25 8.87 1.54
C GLU A 252 0.45 9.93 2.39
N GLU A 253 0.97 10.98 1.74
CA GLU A 253 1.74 12.06 2.38
C GLU A 253 1.00 12.72 3.57
N HIS A 254 -0.34 12.78 3.50
CA HIS A 254 -1.18 13.45 4.52
C HIS A 254 -1.80 12.49 5.55
N THR A 255 -1.51 11.20 5.46
CA THR A 255 -1.97 10.22 6.44
C THR A 255 -0.79 9.78 7.31
N GLN A 256 -1.03 9.56 8.61
CA GLN A 256 -0.04 8.96 9.50
C GLN A 256 0.10 7.45 9.28
N PHE A 257 -0.84 6.85 8.56
CA PHE A 257 -0.88 5.42 8.33
C PHE A 257 0.11 4.96 7.27
N ARG A 258 0.68 3.79 7.53
CA ARG A 258 1.61 3.10 6.65
C ARG A 258 1.16 1.66 6.50
N ILE A 259 0.99 1.23 5.26
CA ILE A 259 0.50 -0.10 4.91
C ILE A 259 1.69 -0.91 4.40
N LEU A 260 1.97 -2.04 5.04
CA LEU A 260 3.00 -2.98 4.63
C LEU A 260 2.34 -4.19 3.95
N ARG A 261 2.71 -4.48 2.70
CA ARG A 261 2.14 -5.57 1.90
C ARG A 261 3.23 -6.54 1.47
N ALA A 262 2.93 -7.84 1.46
CA ALA A 262 3.80 -8.84 0.86
C ALA A 262 3.51 -9.00 -0.64
N LEU A 263 4.41 -8.53 -1.51
CA LEU A 263 4.30 -8.78 -2.96
C LEU A 263 4.79 -10.19 -3.32
N LYS A 264 5.76 -10.70 -2.55
CA LYS A 264 6.29 -12.06 -2.66
C LYS A 264 6.60 -12.56 -1.26
N ASN A 265 6.18 -13.77 -0.92
CA ASN A 265 6.58 -14.41 0.32
C ASN A 265 6.72 -15.93 0.09
N ARG A 266 7.96 -16.44 0.11
CA ARG A 266 8.21 -17.89 -0.01
C ARG A 266 7.84 -18.67 1.24
N PHE A 267 7.67 -17.99 2.36
CA PHE A 267 7.46 -18.58 3.67
C PHE A 267 6.07 -18.28 4.22
N GLY A 268 5.21 -17.58 3.48
CA GLY A 268 3.92 -17.13 3.98
C GLY A 268 3.01 -16.72 2.83
N SER A 269 1.84 -16.20 3.18
CA SER A 269 0.91 -15.70 2.17
C SER A 269 1.33 -14.32 1.66
N THR A 270 1.19 -14.08 0.37
CA THR A 270 1.29 -12.73 -0.22
C THR A 270 0.06 -11.88 0.08
N ASN A 271 -0.99 -12.49 0.62
CA ASN A 271 -2.24 -11.81 0.91
C ASN A 271 -2.24 -11.18 2.32
N GLU A 272 -1.14 -11.22 3.06
CA GLU A 272 -1.10 -10.56 4.38
C GLU A 272 -0.80 -9.06 4.25
N LEU A 273 -1.42 -8.29 5.14
CA LEU A 273 -1.30 -6.84 5.20
C LEU A 273 -1.07 -6.41 6.65
N GLY A 274 -0.03 -5.61 6.84
CA GLY A 274 0.33 -4.96 8.08
C GLY A 274 -0.09 -3.50 8.06
N VAL A 275 -0.77 -3.01 9.10
CA VAL A 275 -1.07 -1.58 9.25
C VAL A 275 -0.23 -1.01 10.37
N PHE A 276 0.42 0.12 10.11
CA PHE A 276 1.21 0.86 11.08
C PHE A 276 0.75 2.31 11.13
N GLU A 277 0.92 2.93 12.29
CA GLU A 277 0.76 4.36 12.49
C GLU A 277 2.15 4.97 12.78
N MET A 278 2.53 5.96 11.99
CA MET A 278 3.77 6.71 12.19
C MET A 278 3.53 7.81 13.22
N THR A 279 4.12 7.66 14.39
CA THR A 279 4.03 8.60 15.52
C THR A 279 5.39 9.21 15.84
N GLU A 280 5.45 10.11 16.84
CA GLU A 280 6.72 10.64 17.35
C GLU A 280 7.60 9.54 17.98
N GLU A 281 6.98 8.52 18.56
CA GLU A 281 7.64 7.37 19.18
C GLU A 281 8.11 6.33 18.16
N GLY A 282 7.65 6.42 16.90
CA GLY A 282 8.01 5.48 15.83
C GLY A 282 6.82 4.81 15.15
N MET A 283 7.05 3.61 14.61
CA MET A 283 6.07 2.83 13.86
C MET A 283 5.29 1.89 14.77
N ILE A 284 4.06 2.29 15.12
CA ILE A 284 3.20 1.50 16.01
C ILE A 284 2.32 0.56 15.21
N SER A 285 2.28 -0.73 15.57
CA SER A 285 1.40 -1.72 14.95
C SER A 285 -0.07 -1.46 15.27
N VAL A 286 -0.90 -1.43 14.22
CA VAL A 286 -2.35 -1.24 14.31
C VAL A 286 -3.05 -2.59 14.21
N GLU A 287 -3.53 -3.10 15.34
CA GLU A 287 -4.21 -4.40 15.38
C GLU A 287 -5.64 -4.35 14.81
N ASN A 288 -6.34 -3.24 15.00
CA ASN A 288 -7.72 -3.05 14.54
C ASN A 288 -7.88 -1.84 13.60
N PRO A 289 -7.42 -1.96 12.34
CA PRO A 289 -7.41 -0.85 11.40
C PRO A 289 -8.83 -0.40 11.03
N SER A 290 -9.78 -1.33 10.94
CA SER A 290 -11.19 -1.03 10.68
C SER A 290 -11.78 -0.03 11.69
N GLN A 291 -11.46 -0.17 12.98
CA GLN A 291 -11.92 0.75 14.02
C GLN A 291 -11.32 2.15 13.84
N LEU A 292 -10.05 2.24 13.46
CA LEU A 292 -9.40 3.52 13.19
C LEU A 292 -9.98 4.22 11.96
N PHE A 293 -10.16 3.49 10.84
CA PHE A 293 -10.72 4.08 9.61
C PHE A 293 -12.15 4.59 9.80
N LEU A 294 -12.90 3.98 10.71
CA LEU A 294 -14.27 4.39 11.03
C LEU A 294 -14.36 5.45 12.15
N SER A 295 -13.27 5.73 12.86
CA SER A 295 -13.27 6.62 14.03
C SER A 295 -13.59 8.08 13.70
N GLN A 296 -13.29 8.51 12.47
CA GLN A 296 -13.49 9.90 12.00
C GLN A 296 -14.86 10.12 11.31
N ARG A 297 -15.71 9.09 11.26
CA ARG A 297 -17.00 9.17 10.55
C ARG A 297 -17.95 10.13 11.26
N GLN A 298 -18.40 11.16 10.53
CA GLN A 298 -19.43 12.06 11.01
C GLN A 298 -20.78 11.33 11.15
N GLU A 299 -21.56 11.69 12.16
CA GLU A 299 -22.86 11.06 12.37
C GLU A 299 -23.87 11.49 11.30
N SER A 300 -24.43 10.50 10.60
CA SER A 300 -25.57 10.67 9.68
C SER A 300 -25.32 11.65 8.52
N ALA A 301 -24.15 11.60 7.89
CA ALA A 301 -23.85 12.37 6.69
C ALA A 301 -24.35 11.68 5.41
N PRO A 302 -25.14 12.36 4.55
CA PRO A 302 -25.43 11.90 3.20
C PRO A 302 -24.14 11.66 2.41
N GLY A 303 -24.15 10.63 1.58
CA GLY A 303 -22.97 10.26 0.79
C GLY A 303 -21.96 9.38 1.52
N SER A 304 -22.19 8.95 2.76
CA SER A 304 -21.28 8.08 3.52
C SER A 304 -21.84 6.65 3.63
N ALA A 305 -21.13 5.66 3.08
CA ALA A 305 -21.44 4.24 3.20
C ALA A 305 -20.22 3.46 3.71
N VAL A 306 -20.44 2.40 4.49
CA VAL A 306 -19.33 1.52 4.94
C VAL A 306 -19.27 0.29 4.05
N ALA A 307 -18.10 0.03 3.46
CA ALA A 307 -17.82 -1.15 2.67
C ALA A 307 -17.08 -2.20 3.50
N ALA A 308 -17.49 -3.47 3.39
CA ALA A 308 -16.70 -4.58 3.91
C ALA A 308 -15.82 -5.15 2.80
N VAL A 309 -14.52 -4.82 2.87
CA VAL A 309 -13.52 -5.16 1.86
C VAL A 309 -12.59 -6.26 2.37
N VAL A 310 -11.90 -6.96 1.49
CA VAL A 310 -10.85 -7.94 1.83
C VAL A 310 -9.61 -7.56 1.06
N GLU A 311 -8.64 -7.04 1.81
CA GLU A 311 -7.36 -6.65 1.26
C GLU A 311 -6.37 -7.78 1.54
N GLY A 312 -6.13 -8.58 0.51
CA GLY A 312 -5.41 -9.84 0.64
C GLY A 312 -6.24 -10.88 1.43
N ALA A 313 -5.89 -11.15 2.70
CA ALA A 313 -6.52 -12.14 3.57
C ALA A 313 -7.30 -11.48 4.71
N ARG A 314 -7.05 -10.19 4.96
CA ARG A 314 -7.61 -9.42 6.07
C ARG A 314 -8.91 -8.76 5.63
N PRO A 315 -10.05 -9.06 6.29
CA PRO A 315 -11.24 -8.26 6.11
C PRO A 315 -11.04 -6.88 6.77
N LEU A 316 -11.47 -5.82 6.09
CA LEU A 316 -11.40 -4.44 6.55
C LEU A 316 -12.76 -3.79 6.34
N LEU A 317 -13.19 -2.94 7.27
CA LEU A 317 -14.27 -2.02 7.02
C LEU A 317 -13.70 -0.65 6.67
N VAL A 318 -14.14 -0.10 5.53
CA VAL A 318 -13.69 1.20 5.04
C VAL A 318 -14.90 2.08 4.72
N GLU A 319 -14.80 3.38 5.00
CA GLU A 319 -15.83 4.33 4.62
C GLU A 319 -15.63 4.77 3.16
N VAL A 320 -16.70 4.68 2.38
CA VAL A 320 -16.81 5.24 1.03
C VAL A 320 -17.65 6.50 1.10
N GLN A 321 -17.06 7.60 0.64
CA GLN A 321 -17.68 8.91 0.61
C GLN A 321 -17.98 9.29 -0.84
N ALA A 322 -19.19 9.81 -1.07
CA ALA A 322 -19.63 10.34 -2.33
C ALA A 322 -20.18 11.76 -2.15
N LEU A 323 -19.76 12.66 -3.04
CA LEU A 323 -20.34 13.99 -3.17
C LEU A 323 -20.77 14.18 -4.62
N CYS A 324 -22.09 14.26 -4.82
CA CYS A 324 -22.71 14.53 -6.10
C CYS A 324 -23.30 15.95 -6.10
N ALA A 325 -22.92 16.77 -7.08
CA ALA A 325 -23.40 18.13 -7.21
C ALA A 325 -23.73 18.45 -8.67
N PRO A 326 -24.67 19.36 -8.97
CA PRO A 326 -24.92 19.80 -10.35
C PRO A 326 -23.64 20.33 -11.01
N SER A 327 -23.34 19.85 -12.22
CA SER A 327 -22.23 20.37 -13.03
C SER A 327 -22.64 21.64 -13.76
N TYR A 328 -21.79 22.66 -13.68
CA TYR A 328 -21.91 23.87 -14.51
C TYR A 328 -20.97 23.86 -15.72
N PHE A 329 -20.17 22.79 -15.87
CA PHE A 329 -19.29 22.59 -17.02
C PHE A 329 -19.95 21.77 -18.12
N ALA A 330 -19.47 21.94 -19.35
CA ALA A 330 -19.94 21.16 -20.51
C ALA A 330 -19.70 19.65 -20.35
N ALA A 331 -18.66 19.26 -19.61
CA ALA A 331 -18.39 17.89 -19.22
C ALA A 331 -18.33 17.80 -17.69
N PRO A 332 -19.18 16.99 -17.03
CA PRO A 332 -19.13 16.82 -15.59
C PRO A 332 -17.81 16.20 -15.12
N ARG A 333 -17.36 16.65 -13.96
CA ARG A 333 -16.16 16.16 -13.29
C ARG A 333 -16.44 14.82 -12.63
N ARG A 334 -15.47 13.93 -12.75
CA ARG A 334 -15.46 12.64 -12.06
C ARG A 334 -14.10 12.48 -11.40
N VAL A 335 -14.08 12.56 -10.08
CA VAL A 335 -12.86 12.51 -9.28
C VAL A 335 -12.97 11.31 -8.35
N VAL A 336 -11.98 10.43 -8.38
CA VAL A 336 -11.99 9.18 -7.60
C VAL A 336 -10.66 9.04 -6.89
N THR A 337 -10.72 8.90 -5.57
CA THR A 337 -9.56 8.64 -4.70
C THR A 337 -9.80 7.35 -3.93
N GLY A 338 -8.81 6.47 -3.90
CA GLY A 338 -8.87 5.21 -3.14
C GLY A 338 -9.69 4.06 -3.76
N ALA A 339 -10.35 4.27 -4.91
CA ALA A 339 -11.06 3.24 -5.66
C ALA A 339 -10.62 3.20 -7.14
N ASP A 340 -10.92 2.11 -7.85
CA ASP A 340 -10.68 2.03 -9.29
C ASP A 340 -11.61 2.97 -10.07
N TYR A 341 -11.02 3.87 -10.84
CA TYR A 341 -11.74 4.89 -11.60
C TYR A 341 -12.74 4.28 -12.60
N ASN A 342 -12.34 3.25 -13.35
CA ASN A 342 -13.19 2.65 -14.39
C ASN A 342 -14.37 1.90 -13.79
N ARG A 343 -14.18 1.21 -12.65
CA ARG A 343 -15.27 0.59 -11.90
C ARG A 343 -16.28 1.61 -11.44
N VAL A 344 -15.84 2.75 -10.88
CA VAL A 344 -16.76 3.83 -10.49
C VAL A 344 -17.59 4.29 -11.70
N LEU A 345 -16.99 4.49 -12.88
CA LEU A 345 -17.74 4.86 -14.08
C LEU A 345 -18.82 3.85 -14.45
N VAL A 346 -18.52 2.56 -14.35
CA VAL A 346 -19.49 1.48 -14.62
C VAL A 346 -20.63 1.52 -13.60
N VAL A 347 -20.32 1.66 -12.31
CA VAL A 347 -21.33 1.76 -11.24
C VAL A 347 -22.25 2.96 -11.48
N LEU A 348 -21.70 4.14 -11.82
CA LEU A 348 -22.50 5.33 -12.15
C LEU A 348 -23.43 5.07 -13.35
N ALA A 349 -22.92 4.43 -14.41
CA ALA A 349 -23.74 4.10 -15.58
C ALA A 349 -24.88 3.12 -15.24
N VAL A 350 -24.64 2.15 -14.35
CA VAL A 350 -25.66 1.21 -13.88
C VAL A 350 -26.72 1.93 -13.04
N ILE A 351 -26.31 2.82 -12.13
CA ILE A 351 -27.23 3.65 -11.35
C ILE A 351 -28.14 4.45 -12.30
N GLU A 352 -27.55 5.16 -13.26
CA GLU A 352 -28.32 5.98 -14.19
C GLU A 352 -29.30 5.16 -15.02
N LYS A 353 -28.87 4.02 -15.58
CA LYS A 353 -29.70 3.22 -16.47
C LYS A 353 -30.75 2.37 -15.75
N ARG A 354 -30.43 1.81 -14.58
CA ARG A 354 -31.27 0.80 -13.88
C ARG A 354 -32.09 1.40 -12.75
N VAL A 355 -31.53 2.38 -12.05
CA VAL A 355 -32.21 3.08 -10.95
C VAL A 355 -33.02 4.25 -11.51
N GLY A 356 -32.49 4.94 -12.53
CA GLY A 356 -33.13 6.08 -13.18
C GLY A 356 -32.73 7.44 -12.61
N LEU A 357 -31.58 7.52 -11.92
CA LEU A 357 -31.02 8.78 -11.44
C LEU A 357 -30.21 9.44 -12.56
N ARG A 358 -30.51 10.70 -12.89
CA ARG A 358 -29.72 11.44 -13.88
C ARG A 358 -28.39 11.83 -13.24
N LEU A 359 -27.29 11.17 -13.61
CA LEU A 359 -25.93 11.48 -13.13
C LEU A 359 -25.08 12.16 -14.21
N GLY A 360 -25.50 12.06 -15.48
CA GLY A 360 -24.80 12.64 -16.63
C GLY A 360 -24.64 14.17 -16.61
N ASP A 361 -25.34 14.89 -15.74
CA ASP A 361 -25.25 16.33 -15.51
C ASP A 361 -24.71 16.70 -14.12
N MET A 362 -24.18 15.73 -13.37
CA MET A 362 -23.60 15.95 -12.05
C MET A 362 -22.09 15.71 -12.00
N ASP A 363 -21.39 16.58 -11.30
CA ASP A 363 -20.06 16.33 -10.81
C ASP A 363 -20.12 15.26 -9.71
N VAL A 364 -19.23 14.26 -9.79
CA VAL A 364 -19.17 13.15 -8.84
C VAL A 364 -17.75 13.04 -8.27
N TYR A 365 -17.66 13.15 -6.96
CA TYR A 365 -16.43 12.96 -6.20
C TYR A 365 -16.59 11.71 -5.33
N ILE A 366 -15.68 10.75 -5.46
CA ILE A 366 -15.63 9.53 -4.63
C ILE A 366 -14.31 9.51 -3.88
N ASN A 367 -14.37 9.22 -2.58
CA ASN A 367 -13.21 9.05 -1.72
C ASN A 367 -13.38 7.81 -0.85
N VAL A 368 -12.36 6.94 -0.79
CA VAL A 368 -12.27 5.89 0.22
C VAL A 368 -11.46 6.44 1.39
N ALA A 369 -12.10 6.57 2.56
CA ALA A 369 -11.47 7.16 3.74
C ALA A 369 -10.35 6.25 4.27
N GLY A 370 -9.37 6.86 4.96
CA GLY A 370 -8.23 6.16 5.55
C GLY A 370 -7.00 6.06 4.64
N GLY A 371 -7.01 6.66 3.44
CA GLY A 371 -5.86 6.67 2.53
C GLY A 371 -5.54 5.30 1.93
N ILE A 372 -6.48 4.36 1.98
CA ILE A 372 -6.33 3.01 1.44
C ILE A 372 -6.82 2.99 0.00
N LYS A 373 -6.03 2.39 -0.88
CA LYS A 373 -6.49 2.02 -2.22
C LYS A 373 -7.11 0.64 -2.19
N VAL A 374 -8.37 0.55 -2.57
CA VAL A 374 -9.14 -0.69 -2.63
C VAL A 374 -9.49 -0.99 -4.09
N GLY A 375 -9.01 -2.13 -4.57
CA GLY A 375 -9.09 -2.52 -5.98
C GLY A 375 -10.01 -3.71 -6.27
N GLU A 376 -11.04 -3.96 -5.46
CA GLU A 376 -11.83 -5.19 -5.55
C GLU A 376 -13.33 -5.01 -5.86
N PRO A 377 -14.02 -6.04 -6.40
CA PRO A 377 -15.43 -5.94 -6.78
C PRO A 377 -16.44 -5.70 -5.66
N ALA A 378 -16.12 -6.11 -4.44
CA ALA A 378 -17.03 -5.99 -3.31
C ALA A 378 -17.37 -4.53 -2.96
N LEU A 379 -16.55 -3.58 -3.39
CA LEU A 379 -16.71 -2.16 -3.13
C LEU A 379 -17.89 -1.52 -3.90
N ASP A 380 -18.31 -2.12 -5.02
CA ASP A 380 -19.29 -1.52 -5.94
C ASP A 380 -20.62 -1.19 -5.24
N LEU A 381 -21.14 -2.10 -4.41
CA LEU A 381 -22.40 -1.88 -3.70
C LEU A 381 -22.34 -0.69 -2.74
N ALA A 382 -21.24 -0.54 -1.99
CA ALA A 382 -21.05 0.59 -1.08
C ALA A 382 -20.89 1.91 -1.84
N ILE A 383 -20.15 1.91 -2.96
CA ILE A 383 -20.06 3.09 -3.86
C ILE A 383 -21.45 3.49 -4.35
N ALA A 384 -22.26 2.52 -4.79
CA ALA A 384 -23.59 2.82 -5.31
C ALA A 384 -24.53 3.38 -4.22
N LEU A 385 -24.51 2.81 -3.02
CA LEU A 385 -25.29 3.31 -1.89
C LEU A 385 -24.84 4.71 -1.47
N ALA A 386 -23.52 4.98 -1.43
CA ALA A 386 -22.98 6.31 -1.16
C ALA A 386 -23.43 7.34 -2.21
N VAL A 387 -23.33 7.02 -3.50
CA VAL A 387 -23.77 7.93 -4.59
C VAL A 387 -25.26 8.22 -4.50
N VAL A 388 -26.10 7.20 -4.31
CA VAL A 388 -27.55 7.39 -4.20
C VAL A 388 -27.90 8.20 -2.96
N SER A 389 -27.23 7.94 -1.84
CA SER A 389 -27.34 8.69 -0.60
C SER A 389 -27.01 10.18 -0.80
N SER A 390 -25.92 10.48 -1.53
CA SER A 390 -25.50 11.85 -1.84
C SER A 390 -26.49 12.57 -2.76
N VAL A 391 -26.89 11.94 -3.87
CA VAL A 391 -27.84 12.51 -4.85
C VAL A 391 -29.21 12.80 -4.24
N ARG A 392 -29.61 12.01 -3.25
CA ARG A 392 -30.90 12.14 -2.56
C ARG A 392 -30.83 12.96 -1.29
N ASP A 393 -29.64 13.33 -0.85
CA ASP A 393 -29.41 14.00 0.44
C ASP A 393 -30.03 13.20 1.61
N MET A 394 -29.91 11.87 1.54
CA MET A 394 -30.49 10.93 2.51
C MET A 394 -29.39 10.09 3.15
N PRO A 395 -29.14 10.21 4.46
CA PRO A 395 -28.07 9.45 5.11
C PRO A 395 -28.43 7.96 5.25
N LEU A 396 -27.41 7.11 5.10
CA LEU A 396 -27.53 5.67 5.39
C LEU A 396 -27.40 5.41 6.89
N PRO A 397 -27.95 4.30 7.42
CA PRO A 397 -27.76 3.92 8.81
C PRO A 397 -26.27 3.77 9.17
N LYS A 398 -25.86 4.29 10.34
CA LYS A 398 -24.47 4.19 10.81
C LYS A 398 -24.01 2.74 11.00
N THR A 399 -24.93 1.87 11.39
CA THR A 399 -24.73 0.46 11.67
C THR A 399 -24.80 -0.44 10.43
N LEU A 400 -24.93 0.14 9.24
CA LEU A 400 -24.94 -0.57 7.97
C LEU A 400 -23.54 -0.68 7.38
N CYS A 401 -23.12 -1.91 7.08
CA CYS A 401 -22.04 -2.16 6.13
C CYS A 401 -22.59 -2.86 4.88
N ALA A 402 -21.90 -2.72 3.75
CA ALA A 402 -22.32 -3.32 2.49
C ALA A 402 -21.14 -3.95 1.76
N PHE A 403 -21.40 -5.04 1.04
CA PHE A 403 -20.45 -5.59 0.08
C PHE A 403 -21.17 -6.31 -1.05
N GLY A 404 -20.62 -6.25 -2.26
CA GLY A 404 -21.17 -6.95 -3.41
C GLY A 404 -20.73 -6.32 -4.72
N GLU A 405 -20.60 -7.15 -5.76
CA GLU A 405 -20.28 -6.69 -7.11
C GLU A 405 -21.57 -6.28 -7.83
N ILE A 406 -21.55 -5.16 -8.56
CA ILE A 406 -22.69 -4.72 -9.35
C ILE A 406 -22.49 -5.15 -10.80
N GLY A 407 -23.38 -6.00 -11.29
CA GLY A 407 -23.44 -6.35 -12.71
C GLY A 407 -24.09 -5.25 -13.56
N LEU A 408 -23.83 -5.27 -14.87
CA LEU A 408 -24.37 -4.29 -15.82
C LEU A 408 -25.90 -4.33 -15.96
N ALA A 409 -26.55 -5.42 -15.55
CA ALA A 409 -28.01 -5.51 -15.50
C ALA A 409 -28.60 -4.92 -14.20
N GLY A 410 -27.74 -4.51 -13.25
CA GLY A 410 -28.13 -4.01 -11.94
C GLY A 410 -28.30 -5.11 -10.89
N GLU A 411 -27.92 -6.35 -11.20
CA GLU A 411 -27.90 -7.44 -10.24
C GLU A 411 -26.73 -7.31 -9.26
N VAL A 412 -26.93 -7.74 -8.01
CA VAL A 412 -25.85 -7.79 -6.99
C VAL A 412 -25.30 -9.20 -6.95
N ARG A 413 -24.03 -9.36 -7.29
CA ARG A 413 -23.36 -10.64 -7.50
C ARG A 413 -22.52 -11.02 -6.28
N ALA A 414 -22.37 -12.34 -6.08
CA ALA A 414 -21.55 -12.89 -5.01
C ALA A 414 -20.07 -12.49 -5.17
N VAL A 415 -19.42 -12.24 -4.04
CA VAL A 415 -17.99 -11.93 -3.96
C VAL A 415 -17.27 -12.93 -3.05
N GLY A 416 -15.96 -13.04 -3.20
CA GLY A 416 -15.14 -13.93 -2.37
C GLY A 416 -15.17 -13.54 -0.89
N HIS A 417 -14.93 -14.53 -0.01
CA HIS A 417 -14.72 -14.33 1.43
C HIS A 417 -15.88 -13.64 2.17
N ALA A 418 -17.14 -13.87 1.76
CA ALA A 418 -18.33 -13.28 2.40
C ALA A 418 -18.39 -13.51 3.93
N GLU A 419 -17.96 -14.69 4.39
CA GLU A 419 -17.91 -15.04 5.83
C GLU A 419 -16.93 -14.16 6.61
N ARG A 420 -15.75 -13.90 6.05
CA ARG A 420 -14.75 -13.02 6.69
C ARG A 420 -15.25 -11.58 6.76
N ARG A 421 -15.92 -11.11 5.71
CA ARG A 421 -16.48 -9.75 5.64
C ARG A 421 -17.59 -9.56 6.68
N ALA A 422 -18.55 -10.48 6.70
CA ALA A 422 -19.66 -10.44 7.64
C ALA A 422 -19.19 -10.64 9.09
N GLY A 423 -18.23 -11.54 9.33
CA GLY A 423 -17.63 -11.74 10.65
C GLY A 423 -16.88 -10.50 11.16
N GLU A 424 -16.14 -9.79 10.30
CA GLU A 424 -15.50 -8.52 10.68
C GLU A 424 -16.53 -7.43 10.99
N ALA A 425 -17.62 -7.37 10.22
CA ALA A 425 -18.73 -6.47 10.51
C ALA A 425 -19.37 -6.75 11.87
N ALA A 426 -19.65 -8.01 12.18
CA ALA A 426 -20.17 -8.45 13.46
C ALA A 426 -19.19 -8.11 14.61
N ARG A 427 -17.90 -8.42 14.44
CA ARG A 427 -16.84 -8.12 15.42
C ARG A 427 -16.75 -6.64 15.79
N LEU A 428 -17.03 -5.75 14.84
CA LEU A 428 -16.99 -4.30 15.02
C LEU A 428 -18.35 -3.69 15.42
N GLY A 429 -19.36 -4.53 15.65
CA GLY A 429 -20.67 -4.11 16.16
C GLY A 429 -21.58 -3.47 15.11
N PHE A 430 -21.36 -3.72 13.81
CA PHE A 430 -22.33 -3.34 12.79
C PHE A 430 -23.57 -4.21 12.94
N SER A 431 -24.73 -3.58 13.15
CA SER A 431 -25.99 -4.30 13.34
C SER A 431 -26.57 -4.85 12.05
N HIS A 432 -26.18 -4.31 10.89
CA HIS A 432 -26.71 -4.72 9.59
C HIS A 432 -25.60 -4.89 8.56
N CYS A 433 -25.71 -5.97 7.78
CA CYS A 433 -24.83 -6.26 6.66
C CYS A 433 -25.64 -6.45 5.38
N CYS A 434 -25.50 -5.55 4.41
CA CYS A 434 -26.12 -5.65 3.09
C CYS A 434 -25.20 -6.43 2.14
N LEU A 435 -25.67 -7.59 1.67
CA LEU A 435 -24.84 -8.54 0.93
C LEU A 435 -25.61 -9.23 -0.22
N PRO A 436 -24.91 -9.86 -1.18
CA PRO A 436 -25.57 -10.51 -2.30
C PRO A 436 -26.41 -11.70 -1.83
N ARG A 437 -27.61 -11.89 -2.39
CA ARG A 437 -28.46 -13.06 -2.04
C ARG A 437 -27.74 -14.39 -2.23
N ALA A 438 -26.89 -14.49 -3.24
CA ALA A 438 -26.07 -15.66 -3.48
C ALA A 438 -24.99 -15.81 -2.39
N GLY A 439 -25.06 -16.89 -1.62
CA GLY A 439 -24.05 -17.24 -0.61
C GLY A 439 -24.45 -16.99 0.84
N ILE A 440 -25.64 -16.43 1.10
CA ILE A 440 -26.12 -16.15 2.47
C ILE A 440 -26.24 -17.40 3.33
N GLU A 441 -26.60 -18.56 2.75
CA GLU A 441 -26.74 -19.83 3.48
C GLU A 441 -25.47 -20.24 4.24
N ARG A 442 -24.29 -19.85 3.72
CA ARG A 442 -22.99 -20.16 4.36
C ARG A 442 -22.71 -19.27 5.59
N LEU A 443 -23.52 -18.25 5.80
CA LEU A 443 -23.37 -17.24 6.84
C LEU A 443 -24.36 -17.42 8.00
N ALA A 444 -25.18 -18.48 7.99
CA ALA A 444 -26.22 -18.71 8.98
C ALA A 444 -25.71 -18.72 10.44
N HIS A 445 -24.44 -19.08 10.66
CA HIS A 445 -23.84 -19.09 12.00
C HIS A 445 -23.54 -17.68 12.56
N LEU A 446 -23.59 -16.63 11.73
CA LEU A 446 -23.44 -15.23 12.13
C LEU A 446 -24.79 -14.56 12.47
N GLU A 447 -25.91 -15.25 12.23
CA GLU A 447 -27.24 -14.75 12.57
C GLU A 447 -27.37 -14.59 14.09
N GLY A 448 -27.55 -13.34 14.54
CA GLY A 448 -27.64 -12.96 15.96
C GLY A 448 -26.55 -11.98 16.41
N GLU A 449 -25.40 -11.96 15.73
CA GLU A 449 -24.35 -10.95 15.97
C GLU A 449 -24.49 -9.75 15.02
N THR A 450 -24.89 -10.01 13.77
CA THR A 450 -25.27 -8.98 12.79
C THR A 450 -26.48 -9.45 11.99
N GLU A 451 -27.35 -8.53 11.59
CA GLU A 451 -28.48 -8.85 10.73
C GLU A 451 -28.05 -8.88 9.25
N LEU A 452 -28.06 -10.07 8.67
CA LEU A 452 -27.70 -10.32 7.28
C LEU A 452 -28.88 -9.98 6.34
N ARG A 453 -28.73 -8.96 5.51
CA ARG A 453 -29.75 -8.51 4.54
C ARG A 453 -29.30 -8.83 3.11
N ALA A 454 -29.81 -9.94 2.59
CA ALA A 454 -29.56 -10.40 1.23
C ALA A 454 -30.33 -9.56 0.18
N VAL A 455 -29.61 -8.97 -0.76
CA VAL A 455 -30.18 -8.21 -1.89
C VAL A 455 -29.90 -8.93 -3.22
N ALA A 456 -30.88 -8.92 -4.12
CA ALA A 456 -30.73 -9.51 -5.46
C ALA A 456 -30.32 -8.47 -6.52
N SER A 457 -30.62 -7.18 -6.28
CA SER A 457 -30.35 -6.10 -7.21
C SER A 457 -30.01 -4.80 -6.49
N LEU A 458 -29.42 -3.86 -7.22
CA LEU A 458 -29.15 -2.53 -6.70
C LEU A 458 -30.44 -1.81 -6.29
N ARG A 459 -31.54 -2.01 -7.04
CA ARG A 459 -32.85 -1.43 -6.71
C ARG A 459 -33.37 -1.95 -5.37
N ASP A 460 -33.29 -3.25 -5.15
CA ASP A 460 -33.66 -3.94 -3.90
C ASP A 460 -32.85 -3.39 -2.71
N ALA A 461 -31.55 -3.18 -2.89
CA ALA A 461 -30.70 -2.56 -1.87
C ALA A 461 -31.13 -1.12 -1.55
N ILE A 462 -31.46 -0.31 -2.56
CA ILE A 462 -31.92 1.07 -2.36
C ILE A 462 -33.30 1.10 -1.71
N GLU A 463 -34.26 0.29 -2.15
CA GLU A 463 -35.60 0.18 -1.54
C GLU A 463 -35.51 -0.21 -0.06
N THR A 464 -34.56 -1.06 0.30
CA THR A 464 -34.36 -1.50 1.69
C THR A 464 -33.74 -0.42 2.57
N TRP A 465 -32.70 0.27 2.09
CA TRP A 465 -31.87 1.14 2.93
C TRP A 465 -32.10 2.64 2.71
N LEU A 466 -32.75 3.01 1.63
CA LEU A 466 -33.10 4.37 1.22
C LEU A 466 -34.52 4.36 0.57
N PRO A 467 -35.57 3.95 1.31
CA PRO A 467 -36.89 3.67 0.74
C PRO A 467 -37.51 4.84 -0.04
N ASP A 468 -37.24 6.10 0.36
CA ASP A 468 -37.75 7.28 -0.33
C ASP A 468 -36.91 7.73 -1.53
N ALA A 469 -35.71 7.16 -1.73
CA ALA A 469 -34.84 7.53 -2.84
C ALA A 469 -35.45 7.21 -4.22
N LEU A 470 -36.35 6.21 -4.28
CA LEU A 470 -36.97 5.74 -5.53
C LEU A 470 -38.37 6.32 -5.77
N ASN A 471 -38.97 6.96 -4.76
CA ASN A 471 -40.32 7.55 -4.84
C ASN A 471 -40.37 8.85 -5.67
N GLY A 472 -39.26 9.27 -6.27
CA GLY A 472 -39.15 10.45 -7.12
C GLY A 472 -39.44 10.21 -8.61
N ARG A 473 -40.65 9.80 -8.96
CA ARG A 473 -41.28 10.24 -10.23
C ARG A 473 -42.40 11.24 -9.88
N GLY A 474 -42.02 12.50 -9.70
CA GLY A 474 -42.96 13.63 -9.59
C GLY A 474 -43.63 13.79 -8.24
N ALA A 475 -42.97 14.52 -7.33
CA ALA A 475 -43.63 15.16 -6.19
C ALA A 475 -42.94 16.51 -5.91
N ALA A 476 -42.93 17.38 -6.92
CA ALA A 476 -42.87 18.82 -6.71
C ALA A 476 -44.31 19.34 -6.80
N SER A 477 -45.13 19.05 -5.77
CA SER A 477 -46.41 19.71 -5.53
C SER A 477 -46.75 19.63 -4.05
N ASN A 478 -46.36 20.67 -3.30
CA ASN A 478 -47.23 21.38 -2.35
C ASN A 478 -46.40 22.44 -1.62
N SER A 479 -46.19 23.58 -2.30
CA SER A 479 -45.97 24.86 -1.65
C SER A 479 -47.29 25.63 -1.65
N GLU A 480 -48.33 25.08 -1.01
CA GLU A 480 -49.54 25.80 -0.65
C GLU A 480 -49.87 25.46 0.80
N ASN A 481 -49.18 26.12 1.73
CA ASN A 481 -49.73 26.50 3.04
C ASN A 481 -48.76 27.46 3.74
N GLY A 482 -49.00 28.75 3.50
CA GLY A 482 -48.27 29.85 4.12
C GLY A 482 -48.97 31.19 3.89
N ARG A 483 -50.31 31.21 3.89
CA ARG A 483 -51.13 32.42 3.94
C ARG A 483 -52.21 32.26 5.01
N GLN A 484 -51.85 32.61 6.23
CA GLN A 484 -52.77 33.13 7.27
C GLN A 484 -52.04 34.32 7.91
N GLU A 485 -52.46 35.53 7.54
CA GLU A 485 -53.27 36.41 8.40
C GLU A 485 -52.48 37.00 9.58
N ALA A 486 -51.93 38.19 9.35
CA ALA A 486 -51.71 39.18 10.40
C ALA A 486 -52.38 40.49 9.98
N ARG A 487 -53.62 40.67 10.43
CA ARG A 487 -54.29 41.98 10.50
C ARG A 487 -53.71 42.76 11.67
N PHE A 488 -53.32 44.01 11.44
CA PHE A 488 -53.40 45.23 12.28
C PHE A 488 -52.38 46.20 11.64
N GLY A 489 -52.67 47.40 11.17
CA GLY A 489 -53.76 48.32 11.47
C GLY A 489 -53.18 49.68 11.83
N GLY A 490 -52.84 50.50 10.84
CA GLY A 490 -53.02 51.96 10.91
C GLY A 490 -51.83 52.89 11.22
N LYS A 491 -51.54 53.72 10.21
CA LYS A 491 -51.40 55.20 10.21
C LYS A 491 -50.00 55.81 9.94
N LYS A 492 -49.95 56.41 8.73
CA LYS A 492 -49.51 57.78 8.37
C LYS A 492 -48.15 58.26 8.87
N GLU A 493 -47.22 58.50 7.95
CA GLU A 493 -46.87 59.85 7.44
C GLU A 493 -45.79 59.80 6.34
N ARG A 494 -45.99 60.60 5.30
CA ARG A 494 -44.99 61.04 4.30
C ARG A 494 -44.34 62.31 4.86
N PRO A 495 -43.08 62.71 4.53
CA PRO A 495 -42.82 63.19 3.16
C PRO A 495 -41.36 63.12 2.61
N THR A 496 -41.31 63.21 1.28
CA THR A 496 -40.38 63.93 0.38
C THR A 496 -38.85 63.84 0.56
N SER A 497 -38.25 63.37 -0.54
CA SER A 497 -36.89 63.64 -1.03
C SER A 497 -36.48 65.11 -1.01
N ASN A 498 -35.25 65.41 -0.59
CA ASN A 498 -34.53 66.57 -1.10
C ASN A 498 -33.03 66.29 -1.26
N SER A 499 -32.53 66.68 -2.43
CA SER A 499 -31.16 66.70 -2.91
C SER A 499 -30.30 67.75 -2.19
N GLY A 500 -28.98 67.54 -2.09
CA GLY A 500 -28.09 68.64 -1.72
C GLY A 500 -26.62 68.28 -1.51
N ARG A 501 -25.82 68.53 -2.54
CA ARG A 501 -24.35 68.55 -2.64
C ARG A 501 -23.63 69.17 -1.42
N GLY A 502 -22.43 68.66 -1.14
CA GLY A 502 -21.41 69.38 -0.37
C GLY A 502 -20.13 68.57 -0.11
N ARG A 503 -19.23 68.47 -1.09
CA ARG A 503 -17.82 68.13 -0.85
C ARG A 503 -16.95 69.25 -1.43
N GLY A 504 -16.35 70.04 -0.53
CA GLY A 504 -15.22 70.92 -0.80
C GLY A 504 -13.94 70.26 -0.31
N ALA A 505 -12.90 70.36 -1.14
CA ALA A 505 -11.58 69.76 -0.97
C ALA A 505 -10.60 70.71 -0.24
N SER A 506 -9.33 70.28 -0.20
CA SER A 506 -8.09 70.98 0.22
C SER A 506 -7.68 70.66 1.67
N VAL A 507 -6.44 70.31 2.07
CA VAL A 507 -5.05 70.19 1.54
C VAL A 507 -4.39 69.21 2.55
N GLY A 508 -3.55 68.20 2.28
CA GLY A 508 -2.33 68.09 1.47
C GLY A 508 -1.11 67.95 2.42
N SER A 509 -0.31 66.88 2.25
CA SER A 509 1.17 66.85 2.25
C SER A 509 1.77 65.51 2.72
N ASN A 510 2.64 64.96 1.86
CA ASN A 510 3.87 64.17 2.05
C ASN A 510 3.82 62.89 2.92
N SER A 511 4.48 61.78 2.59
CA SER A 511 5.82 61.60 1.98
C SER A 511 6.02 60.19 1.36
N ASP A 512 6.87 60.13 0.32
CA ASP A 512 7.44 58.94 -0.36
C ASP A 512 8.50 58.17 0.47
N PHE A 513 8.99 57.04 -0.09
CA PHE A 513 10.05 56.06 0.29
C PHE A 513 9.54 54.79 1.00
N GLU A 514 9.86 53.54 0.65
CA GLU A 514 10.71 52.88 -0.37
C GLU A 514 10.31 51.36 -0.36
N PRO A 515 10.68 50.51 -1.34
CA PRO A 515 10.40 49.07 -1.33
C PRO A 515 11.65 48.21 -1.07
N GLU A 516 11.53 47.10 -0.34
CA GLU A 516 12.50 45.99 -0.41
C GLU A 516 11.83 44.61 -0.30
N MET A 517 12.24 43.78 -1.27
CA MET A 517 12.32 42.30 -1.37
C MET A 517 11.10 41.40 -1.14
#